data_AF-H6N778-F1
#
_entry.id   AF-H6N778-F1
#
_cell.length_a   1.000
_cell.length_b   1.000
_cell.length_c   1.000
_cell.angle_alpha   90.00
_cell.angle_beta   90.00
_cell.angle_gamma   90.00
#
_symmetry.space_group_name_H-M   'P 1'
#
loop_
_entity.id
_entity.type
_entity.pdbx_description
1 polymer ?
#
loop_
_entity_poly.entity_id
_entity_poly.type
_entity_poly.pdbx_seq_one_letter_code
_entity_poly.pdbx_strand_id
1 'polypeptide(L)'
;MAIKYLITGLAASGGVASAVGLYIMHNNKRSTEKKVVSFAEYLKEKGKTILDTQNATHTKEWEEKKTSYNTAQDGELITKIQGSQETTIQKGTTITVEDLKGWCGKKASSTFSSEDDSEYKKFFKWCIKENE
;
A
#
# COMPACT_ATOMS: atom_id res chain seq x y z
N MET A 1 21.06 57.26 -9.68
CA MET A 1 22.11 56.33 -10.18
C MET A 1 21.44 55.39 -11.18
N ALA A 2 21.87 55.45 -12.44
CA ALA A 2 21.34 54.65 -13.52
C ALA A 2 22.17 53.37 -13.66
N ILE A 3 21.53 52.22 -13.86
CA ILE A 3 22.20 51.06 -14.46
C ILE A 3 21.27 50.46 -15.52
N LYS A 4 21.72 50.59 -16.77
CA LYS A 4 21.19 50.02 -18.00
C LYS A 4 21.59 48.53 -18.05
N TYR A 5 20.67 47.64 -18.42
CA TYR A 5 21.07 46.37 -19.03
C TYR A 5 20.26 46.11 -20.30
N LEU A 6 21.04 45.90 -21.37
CA LEU A 6 20.69 45.71 -22.76
C LEU A 6 20.08 44.32 -22.96
N ILE A 7 18.87 44.27 -23.52
CA ILE A 7 18.27 43.03 -24.03
C ILE A 7 18.90 42.81 -25.41
N THR A 8 19.90 41.94 -25.46
CA THR A 8 20.54 41.52 -26.72
C THR A 8 19.60 40.56 -27.42
N GLY A 9 19.08 40.98 -28.58
CA GLY A 9 18.20 40.18 -29.40
C GLY A 9 18.90 38.96 -30.00
N LEU A 10 18.19 37.84 -30.06
CA LEU A 10 18.54 36.71 -30.91
C LEU A 10 17.62 36.76 -32.14
N ALA A 11 18.25 36.94 -33.30
CA ALA A 11 17.63 37.10 -34.59
C ALA A 11 16.84 35.85 -35.00
N ALA A 12 15.54 36.02 -35.26
CA ALA A 12 14.73 35.04 -35.96
C ALA A 12 15.04 35.13 -37.46
N SER A 13 15.78 34.16 -37.98
CA SER A 13 15.91 33.94 -39.42
C SER A 13 15.28 32.61 -39.78
N GLY A 14 14.27 32.67 -40.67
CA GLY A 14 13.80 31.52 -41.44
C GLY A 14 12.36 31.06 -41.18
N GLY A 15 11.47 31.32 -42.13
CA GLY A 15 10.56 30.29 -42.66
C GLY A 15 9.13 30.20 -42.11
N VAL A 16 8.21 30.73 -42.91
CA VAL A 16 6.78 30.43 -43.17
C VAL A 16 5.99 29.42 -42.31
N ALA A 17 4.74 29.82 -42.05
CA ALA A 17 3.67 29.14 -41.32
C ALA A 17 3.05 27.93 -42.05
N SER A 18 2.54 26.94 -41.30
CA SER A 18 1.12 26.51 -41.35
C SER A 18 0.78 25.31 -40.44
N ALA A 19 -0.34 25.45 -39.74
CA ALA A 19 -1.34 24.45 -39.35
C ALA A 19 -1.00 23.26 -38.41
N VAL A 20 -1.53 23.38 -37.18
CA VAL A 20 -2.11 22.30 -36.35
C VAL A 20 -1.23 21.06 -36.12
N GLY A 21 -0.16 21.24 -35.36
CA GLY A 21 0.54 20.15 -34.68
C GLY A 21 0.27 20.19 -33.18
N LEU A 22 -0.63 19.34 -32.69
CA LEU A 22 -0.86 19.10 -31.26
C LEU A 22 0.45 18.67 -30.59
N TYR A 23 1.08 19.57 -29.83
CA TYR A 23 2.09 19.15 -28.87
C TYR A 23 1.37 18.50 -27.68
N ILE A 24 1.17 17.18 -27.77
CA ILE A 24 0.96 16.39 -26.56
C ILE A 24 2.29 16.45 -25.80
N MET A 25 2.35 17.32 -24.79
CA MET A 25 3.35 17.24 -23.73
C MET A 25 3.14 15.90 -23.02
N HIS A 26 3.83 14.85 -23.49
CA HIS A 26 4.02 13.65 -22.71
C HIS A 26 4.88 14.03 -21.51
N ASN A 27 4.19 14.25 -20.39
CA ASN A 27 4.80 14.53 -19.10
C ASN A 27 5.40 13.22 -18.56
N ASN A 28 6.49 12.73 -19.17
CA ASN A 28 7.27 11.63 -18.62
C ASN A 28 8.19 12.18 -17.53
N LYS A 29 7.58 12.76 -16.48
CA LYS A 29 8.28 13.07 -15.25
C LYS A 29 8.52 11.74 -14.56
N ARG A 30 9.63 11.12 -14.95
CA ARG A 30 10.25 9.95 -14.31
C ARG A 30 10.59 10.36 -12.88
N SER A 31 9.60 10.26 -12.01
CA SER A 31 9.75 10.46 -10.58
C SER A 31 10.63 9.32 -10.06
N THR A 32 11.90 9.61 -9.83
CA THR A 32 12.71 8.87 -8.84
C THR A 32 12.22 9.26 -7.44
N GLU A 33 10.92 9.08 -7.21
CA GLU A 33 10.30 9.17 -5.90
C GLU A 33 10.01 7.72 -5.55
N LYS A 34 10.60 7.20 -4.48
CA LYS A 34 10.31 5.83 -4.01
C LYS A 34 8.79 5.73 -3.89
N LYS A 35 8.15 4.96 -4.78
CA LYS A 35 6.71 4.75 -4.76
C LYS A 35 6.38 4.18 -3.38
N VAL A 36 5.69 4.98 -2.56
CA VAL A 36 5.22 4.55 -1.25
C VAL A 36 4.09 3.55 -1.52
N VAL A 37 4.44 2.27 -1.63
CA VAL A 37 3.48 1.20 -1.86
C VAL A 37 2.87 0.77 -0.53
N SER A 38 1.58 0.45 -0.55
CA SER A 38 0.92 -0.14 0.60
C SER A 38 1.32 -1.62 0.77
N PHE A 39 1.08 -2.20 1.96
CA PHE A 39 1.25 -3.64 2.18
C PHE A 39 0.48 -4.45 1.14
N ALA A 40 -0.75 -4.04 0.82
CA ALA A 40 -1.57 -4.73 -0.16
C ALA A 40 -1.01 -4.63 -1.58
N GLU A 41 -0.51 -3.46 -2.00
CA GLU A 41 0.12 -3.30 -3.32
C GLU A 41 1.41 -4.13 -3.43
N TYR A 42 2.27 -4.07 -2.42
CA TYR A 42 3.53 -4.82 -2.41
C TYR A 42 3.28 -6.33 -2.55
N LEU A 43 2.28 -6.86 -1.82
CA LEU A 43 1.94 -8.28 -1.87
C LEU A 43 1.31 -8.69 -3.20
N LYS A 44 0.47 -7.83 -3.79
CA LYS A 44 -0.07 -8.06 -5.13
C LYS A 44 1.05 -8.09 -6.19
N GLU A 45 2.03 -7.19 -6.11
CA GLU A 45 3.22 -7.21 -6.99
C GLU A 45 4.02 -8.51 -6.84
N LYS A 46 4.09 -9.07 -5.63
CA LYS A 46 4.74 -10.36 -5.35
C LYS A 46 3.87 -11.58 -5.74
N GLY A 47 2.70 -11.36 -6.34
CA GLY A 47 1.77 -12.43 -6.74
C GLY A 47 1.09 -13.13 -5.56
N LYS A 48 1.03 -12.49 -4.38
CA LYS A 48 0.34 -13.03 -3.20
C LYS A 48 -1.14 -12.66 -3.23
N THR A 49 -1.99 -13.62 -2.88
CA THR A 49 -3.43 -13.41 -2.76
C THR A 49 -3.78 -12.96 -1.35
N ILE A 50 -4.30 -11.74 -1.23
CA ILE A 50 -4.80 -11.19 0.05
C ILE A 50 -6.20 -11.75 0.28
N LEU A 51 -6.45 -12.25 1.49
CA LEU A 51 -7.77 -12.70 1.90
C LEU A 51 -8.73 -11.52 1.86
N ASP A 52 -9.80 -11.68 1.09
CA ASP A 52 -10.89 -10.73 1.03
C ASP A 52 -11.48 -10.47 2.44
N THR A 53 -11.49 -9.19 2.82
CA THR A 53 -11.95 -8.70 4.12
C THR A 53 -13.39 -8.18 4.09
N GLN A 54 -14.00 -8.03 2.91
CA GLN A 54 -15.33 -7.43 2.73
C GLN A 54 -16.40 -8.46 2.32
N ASN A 55 -16.01 -9.51 1.62
CA ASN A 55 -16.85 -10.56 1.06
C ASN A 55 -16.68 -11.90 1.82
N ALA A 56 -17.60 -12.83 1.59
CA ALA A 56 -17.61 -14.15 2.21
C ALA A 56 -16.77 -15.21 1.45
N THR A 57 -15.94 -14.81 0.49
CA THR A 57 -15.26 -15.69 -0.47
C THR A 57 -14.10 -16.52 0.09
N HIS A 58 -13.58 -16.17 1.28
CA HIS A 58 -12.47 -16.89 1.95
C HIS A 58 -12.81 -17.34 3.37
N THR A 59 -14.08 -17.69 3.62
CA THR A 59 -14.57 -18.01 4.97
C THR A 59 -13.81 -19.18 5.61
N LYS A 60 -13.42 -20.20 4.82
CA LYS A 60 -12.67 -21.35 5.32
C LYS A 60 -11.27 -20.95 5.78
N GLU A 61 -10.51 -20.24 4.94
CA GLU A 61 -9.18 -19.75 5.29
C GLU A 61 -9.21 -18.85 6.53
N TRP A 62 -10.23 -17.99 6.67
CA TRP A 62 -10.39 -17.17 7.87
C TRP A 62 -10.65 -17.98 9.14
N GLU A 63 -11.45 -19.05 9.07
CA GLU A 63 -11.70 -19.96 10.20
C GLU A 63 -10.44 -20.78 10.57
N GLU A 64 -9.63 -21.15 9.59
CA GLU A 64 -8.33 -21.81 9.80
C GLU A 64 -7.32 -20.85 10.46
N LYS A 65 -7.25 -19.60 10.00
CA LYS A 65 -6.43 -18.54 10.62
C LYS A 65 -6.88 -18.26 12.05
N LYS A 66 -8.19 -18.16 12.30
CA LYS A 66 -8.76 -18.00 13.64
C LYS A 66 -8.38 -19.14 14.57
N THR A 67 -8.44 -20.38 14.10
CA THR A 67 -8.00 -21.56 14.87
C THR A 67 -6.51 -21.48 15.17
N SER A 68 -5.69 -21.16 14.17
CA SER A 68 -4.24 -21.01 14.28
C SER A 68 -3.82 -19.84 15.17
N TYR A 69 -4.66 -18.82 15.32
CA TYR A 69 -4.39 -17.68 16.20
C TYR A 69 -4.33 -18.09 17.67
N ASN A 70 -5.07 -19.13 18.08
CA ASN A 70 -5.01 -19.63 19.46
C ASN A 70 -3.64 -20.22 19.83
N THR A 71 -2.86 -20.64 18.83
CA THR A 71 -1.51 -21.20 19.01
C THR A 71 -0.41 -20.24 18.58
N ALA A 72 -0.75 -19.01 18.20
CA ALA A 72 0.20 -17.98 17.78
C ALA A 72 1.12 -17.55 18.92
N GLN A 73 2.36 -17.19 18.57
CA GLN A 73 3.32 -16.65 19.54
C GLN A 73 2.99 -15.19 19.87
N ASP A 74 3.45 -14.70 21.02
CA ASP A 74 3.16 -13.33 21.49
C ASP A 74 3.61 -12.23 20.49
N GLY A 75 4.69 -12.49 19.72
CA GLY A 75 5.17 -11.62 18.64
C GLY A 75 4.29 -11.58 17.40
N GLU A 76 3.31 -12.47 17.29
CA GLU A 76 2.43 -12.65 16.13
C GLU A 76 1.01 -12.16 16.42
N LEU A 77 0.73 -11.78 17.67
CA LEU A 77 -0.57 -11.28 18.08
C LEU A 77 -0.89 -9.96 17.38
N ILE A 78 -2.14 -9.86 16.94
CA ILE A 78 -2.71 -8.66 16.34
C ILE A 78 -3.45 -7.83 17.40
N THR A 79 -3.67 -6.57 17.06
CA THR A 79 -4.49 -5.67 17.86
C THR A 79 -5.92 -5.68 17.36
N LYS A 80 -6.89 -5.81 18.26
CA LYS A 80 -8.28 -5.51 17.95
C LYS A 80 -8.39 -4.02 17.69
N ILE A 81 -9.04 -3.67 16.59
CA ILE A 81 -9.24 -2.28 16.20
C ILE A 81 -10.70 -1.94 16.43
N GLN A 82 -10.98 -1.11 17.44
CA GLN A 82 -12.33 -0.63 17.75
C GLN A 82 -12.33 0.90 17.67
N GLY A 83 -12.73 1.43 16.51
CA GLY A 83 -12.61 2.85 16.20
C GLY A 83 -11.14 3.29 16.17
N SER A 84 -10.79 4.27 17.00
CA SER A 84 -9.40 4.77 17.14
C SER A 84 -8.56 3.99 18.15
N GLN A 85 -9.16 3.06 18.90
CA GLN A 85 -8.46 2.29 19.94
C GLN A 85 -7.92 0.98 19.37
N GLU A 86 -6.66 0.68 19.65
CA GLU A 86 -6.01 -0.58 19.35
C GLU A 86 -5.73 -1.33 20.65
N THR A 87 -6.27 -2.54 20.81
CA THR A 87 -6.10 -3.35 22.02
C THR A 87 -5.53 -4.71 21.64
N THR A 88 -4.38 -5.10 22.19
CA THR A 88 -3.77 -6.39 21.88
C THR A 88 -4.70 -7.55 22.26
N ILE A 89 -5.01 -8.43 21.31
CA ILE A 89 -5.80 -9.63 21.58
C ILE A 89 -4.85 -10.68 22.15
N GLN A 90 -4.99 -10.98 23.44
CA GLN A 90 -4.18 -12.02 24.08
C GLN A 90 -4.53 -13.41 23.53
N LYS A 91 -3.53 -14.28 23.45
CA LYS A 91 -3.72 -15.71 23.13
C LYS A 91 -4.76 -16.35 24.06
N GLY A 92 -5.62 -17.20 23.53
CA GLY A 92 -6.71 -17.83 24.28
C GLY A 92 -7.95 -16.95 24.50
N THR A 93 -7.93 -15.69 24.04
CA THR A 93 -9.15 -14.88 23.94
C THR A 93 -9.90 -15.26 22.66
N THR A 94 -11.22 -15.26 22.68
CA THR A 94 -12.07 -15.56 21.52
C THR A 94 -11.87 -14.52 20.42
N ILE A 95 -10.85 -14.71 19.57
CA ILE A 95 -10.69 -13.93 18.34
C ILE A 95 -11.76 -14.35 17.34
N THR A 96 -12.41 -13.37 16.73
CA THR A 96 -13.41 -13.62 15.70
C THR A 96 -12.81 -13.42 14.30
N VAL A 97 -13.44 -14.02 13.29
CA VAL A 97 -13.10 -13.76 11.89
C VAL A 97 -13.23 -12.26 11.56
N GLU A 98 -14.19 -11.58 12.18
CA GLU A 98 -14.40 -10.15 12.00
C GLU A 98 -13.24 -9.31 12.57
N ASP A 99 -12.68 -9.70 13.72
CA ASP A 99 -11.50 -9.03 14.28
C ASP A 99 -10.29 -9.15 13.33
N LEU A 100 -10.07 -10.35 12.77
CA LEU A 100 -9.01 -10.58 11.78
C LEU A 100 -9.24 -9.76 10.50
N LYS A 101 -10.47 -9.80 9.95
CA LYS A 101 -10.83 -9.02 8.75
C LYS A 101 -10.68 -7.52 8.99
N GLY A 102 -11.10 -7.02 10.15
CA GLY A 102 -10.99 -5.60 10.51
C GLY A 102 -9.54 -5.15 10.61
N TRP A 103 -8.68 -5.94 11.27
CA TRP A 103 -7.25 -5.63 11.36
C TRP A 103 -6.57 -5.66 9.99
N CYS A 104 -6.83 -6.70 9.20
CA CYS A 104 -6.32 -6.81 7.84
C CYS A 104 -6.83 -5.69 6.93
N GLY A 105 -8.10 -5.30 7.03
CA GLY A 105 -8.65 -4.19 6.25
C GLY A 105 -7.94 -2.87 6.54
N LYS A 106 -7.67 -2.58 7.81
CA LYS A 106 -6.96 -1.34 8.19
C LYS A 106 -5.48 -1.37 7.82
N LYS A 107 -4.80 -2.50 8.03
CA LYS A 107 -3.37 -2.64 7.74
C LYS A 107 -3.06 -2.83 6.25
N ALA A 108 -4.03 -3.24 5.44
CA ALA A 108 -3.85 -3.35 3.98
C ALA A 108 -3.39 -2.03 3.34
N SER A 109 -3.88 -0.90 3.84
CA SER A 109 -3.52 0.45 3.40
C SER A 109 -2.30 1.03 4.11
N SER A 110 -1.70 0.30 5.06
CA SER A 110 -0.48 0.73 5.74
C SER A 110 0.69 0.78 4.75
N THR A 111 1.55 1.76 4.93
CA THR A 111 2.73 1.96 4.10
C THR A 111 3.72 0.83 4.32
N PHE A 112 4.17 0.21 3.22
CA PHE A 112 5.25 -0.75 3.25
C PHE A 112 6.60 -0.04 3.46
N SER A 113 7.24 -0.33 4.59
CA SER A 113 8.56 0.18 4.92
C SER A 113 9.66 -0.85 4.66
N SER A 114 9.47 -2.09 5.14
CA SER A 114 10.43 -3.19 5.00
C SER A 114 9.75 -4.54 5.23
N GLU A 115 10.32 -5.62 4.68
CA GLU A 115 9.90 -7.00 4.98
C GLU A 115 10.22 -7.40 6.42
N ASP A 116 11.14 -6.68 7.08
CA ASP A 116 11.48 -6.89 8.48
C ASP A 116 10.51 -6.26 9.47
N ASP A 117 9.62 -5.41 8.97
CA ASP A 117 8.63 -4.72 9.78
C ASP A 117 7.69 -5.72 10.48
N SER A 118 7.55 -5.57 11.80
CA SER A 118 6.74 -6.46 12.61
C SER A 118 5.26 -6.43 12.21
N GLU A 119 4.74 -5.29 11.76
CA GLU A 119 3.36 -5.16 11.30
C GLU A 119 3.19 -5.82 9.93
N TYR A 120 4.16 -5.64 9.03
CA TYR A 120 4.17 -6.33 7.75
C TYR A 120 4.23 -7.85 7.92
N LYS A 121 5.09 -8.38 8.79
CA LYS A 121 5.19 -9.83 9.08
C LYS A 121 3.86 -10.39 9.59
N LYS A 122 3.18 -9.65 10.48
CA LYS A 122 1.84 -10.00 10.95
C LYS A 122 0.79 -9.93 9.83
N PHE A 123 0.86 -8.90 8.99
CA PHE A 123 -0.03 -8.75 7.84
C PHE A 123 0.12 -9.90 6.85
N PHE A 124 1.37 -10.23 6.54
CA PHE A 124 1.71 -11.39 5.74
C PHE A 124 1.14 -12.67 6.36
N LYS A 125 1.40 -12.92 7.65
CA LYS A 125 0.93 -14.15 8.29
C LYS A 125 -0.60 -14.28 8.35
N TRP A 126 -1.32 -13.21 8.68
CA TRP A 126 -2.76 -13.30 8.97
C TRP A 126 -3.67 -12.96 7.80
N CYS A 127 -3.23 -12.06 6.91
CA CYS A 127 -4.09 -11.45 5.89
C CYS A 127 -3.89 -12.03 4.49
N ILE A 128 -2.93 -12.92 4.29
CA ILE A 128 -2.73 -13.59 3.00
C ILE A 128 -3.26 -15.02 3.06
N LYS A 129 -3.72 -15.47 1.90
CA LYS A 129 -3.93 -16.88 1.65
C LYS A 129 -2.55 -17.53 1.57
N GLU A 130 -2.24 -18.36 2.56
CA GLU A 130 -1.05 -19.20 2.52
C GLU A 130 -1.35 -20.27 1.47
N ASN A 131 -0.96 -20.01 0.23
CA ASN A 131 -0.82 -21.08 -0.74
C ASN A 131 0.46 -21.83 -0.37
N GLU A 132 0.33 -23.13 -0.11
CA GLU A 132 1.42 -24.11 0.00
C GLU A 132 2.53 -23.89 -1.04
#